data_AF-A0A3L7QE52-F1
#
_entry.id   AF-A0A3L7QE52-F1
#
_cell.length_a   1.000
_cell.length_b   1.000
_cell.length_c   1.000
_cell.angle_alpha   90.00
_cell.angle_beta   90.00
_cell.angle_gamma   90.00
#
_symmetry.space_group_name_H-M   'P 1'
#
loop_
_entity.id
_entity.type
_entity.pdbx_description
1 polymer ?
#
loop_
_entity_poly.entity_id
_entity_poly.type
_entity_poly.pdbx_seq_one_letter_code
_entity_poly.pdbx_strand_id
1 'polypeptide(L)'
;MSPRSQAILFAVLTAFFWGVYGPALGNARSATREWSNFKPYLFIGVAYLVWGVIGGSLAMKGMGDSFSFADRHFPAAKWGFLAGSLGAFGALTLTFAVMNAMAAKSGPGLVMPIVFGGAVTVTAITQYLMFRAAGAEFKWEMGVGMILIVIGIVMVAKYTPHGGHAPAKPPAAVASVSTEAHQ
;
A
#
# COMPACT_ATOMS: atom_id res chain seq x y z
N MET A 1 29.34 0.79 -2.06
CA MET A 1 28.23 0.73 -3.05
C MET A 1 28.10 2.10 -3.70
N SER A 2 27.79 2.19 -5.00
CA SER A 2 27.55 3.47 -5.67
C SER A 2 26.17 4.06 -5.27
N PRO A 3 25.96 5.38 -5.32
CA PRO A 3 24.66 6.00 -5.03
C PRO A 3 23.51 5.40 -5.85
N ARG A 4 23.78 5.07 -7.12
CA ARG A 4 22.82 4.40 -8.01
C ARG A 4 22.42 3.02 -7.47
N SER A 5 23.40 2.21 -7.06
CA SER A 5 23.12 0.88 -6.50
C SER A 5 22.36 0.94 -5.18
N GLN A 6 22.62 1.96 -4.35
CA GLN A 6 21.86 2.19 -3.11
C GLN A 6 20.41 2.58 -3.41
N ALA A 7 20.18 3.47 -4.37
CA ALA A 7 18.83 3.86 -4.79
C ALA A 7 18.03 2.65 -5.29
N ILE A 8 18.63 1.80 -6.13
CA ILE A 8 17.98 0.57 -6.62
C ILE A 8 17.68 -0.39 -5.45
N LEU A 9 18.63 -0.58 -4.53
CA LEU A 9 18.44 -1.44 -3.36
C LEU A 9 17.22 -0.97 -2.54
N PHE A 10 17.18 0.32 -2.17
CA PHE A 10 16.06 0.85 -1.37
C PHE A 10 14.74 0.87 -2.13
N ALA A 11 14.76 1.05 -3.46
CA ALA A 11 13.56 0.91 -4.29
C ALA A 11 13.02 -0.53 -4.30
N VAL A 12 13.90 -1.53 -4.42
CA VAL A 12 13.52 -2.95 -4.33
C VAL A 12 12.98 -3.29 -2.94
N LEU A 13 13.63 -2.81 -1.87
CA LEU A 13 13.14 -2.98 -0.50
C LEU A 13 11.76 -2.33 -0.31
N THR A 14 11.55 -1.14 -0.89
CA THR A 14 10.25 -0.47 -0.87
C THR A 14 9.19 -1.31 -1.57
N ALA A 15 9.49 -1.84 -2.76
CA ALA A 15 8.59 -2.73 -3.48
C ALA A 15 8.28 -4.00 -2.69
N PHE A 16 9.28 -4.58 -1.99
CA PHE A 16 9.08 -5.73 -1.12
C PHE A 16 8.12 -5.43 0.02
N PHE A 17 8.34 -4.35 0.79
CA PHE A 17 7.46 -3.99 1.92
C PHE A 17 6.03 -3.70 1.46
N TRP A 18 5.85 -3.00 0.34
CA TRP A 18 4.52 -2.78 -0.24
C TRP A 18 3.88 -4.04 -0.82
N GLY A 19 4.69 -4.97 -1.35
CA GLY A 19 4.22 -6.26 -1.83
C GLY A 19 3.67 -7.14 -0.71
N VAL A 20 4.37 -7.21 0.43
CA VAL A 20 3.92 -8.00 1.60
C VAL A 20 2.87 -7.27 2.46
N TYR A 21 2.70 -5.97 2.27
CA TYR A 21 1.66 -5.17 2.95
C TYR A 21 0.25 -5.70 2.69
N GLY A 22 -0.07 -6.11 1.46
CA GLY A 22 -1.40 -6.63 1.13
C GLY A 22 -1.81 -7.86 1.95
N PRO A 23 -1.01 -8.94 1.97
CA PRO A 23 -1.22 -10.08 2.84
C PRO A 23 -1.29 -9.71 4.34
N ALA A 24 -0.39 -8.86 4.82
CA ALA A 24 -0.41 -8.42 6.22
C ALA A 24 -1.71 -7.68 6.57
N LEU A 25 -2.21 -6.82 5.67
CA LEU A 25 -3.49 -6.14 5.81
C LEU A 25 -4.66 -7.12 5.76
N GLY A 26 -4.57 -8.17 4.94
CA GLY A 26 -5.54 -9.27 4.91
C GLY A 26 -5.69 -9.92 6.29
N ASN A 27 -4.58 -10.22 6.96
CA ASN A 27 -4.58 -10.80 8.30
C ASN A 27 -5.13 -9.86 9.38
N ALA A 28 -4.97 -8.55 9.23
CA ALA A 28 -5.48 -7.58 10.19
C ALA A 28 -7.02 -7.40 10.08
N ARG A 29 -7.65 -7.85 9.00
CA ARG A 29 -9.10 -7.71 8.79
C ARG A 29 -9.87 -8.82 9.49
N SER A 30 -11.06 -8.50 9.97
CA SER A 30 -11.95 -9.50 10.56
C SER A 30 -12.63 -10.32 9.47
N ALA A 31 -12.47 -11.64 9.51
CA ALA A 31 -13.21 -12.58 8.65
C ALA A 31 -14.69 -12.67 9.05
N THR A 32 -14.98 -12.53 10.34
CA THR A 32 -16.31 -12.63 10.98
C THR A 32 -17.02 -11.29 11.12
N ARG A 33 -16.43 -10.18 10.64
CA ARG A 33 -16.91 -8.80 10.80
C ARG A 33 -17.03 -8.32 12.25
N GLU A 34 -16.23 -8.87 13.16
CA GLU A 34 -16.12 -8.43 14.56
C GLU A 34 -15.60 -6.99 14.71
N TRP A 35 -14.83 -6.49 13.74
CA TRP A 35 -14.43 -5.08 13.68
C TRP A 35 -14.48 -4.55 12.25
N SER A 36 -14.66 -3.23 12.14
CA SER A 36 -14.60 -2.53 10.86
C SER A 36 -13.18 -2.50 10.30
N ASN A 37 -13.07 -2.34 8.98
CA ASN A 37 -11.77 -2.16 8.32
C ASN A 37 -11.04 -0.87 8.77
N PHE A 38 -11.71 0.02 9.51
CA PHE A 38 -11.09 1.20 10.08
C PHE A 38 -10.24 0.90 11.33
N LYS A 39 -10.46 -0.23 12.02
CA LYS A 39 -9.63 -0.60 13.17
C LYS A 39 -8.18 -0.90 12.75
N PRO A 40 -7.91 -1.69 11.69
CA PRO A 40 -6.59 -1.76 11.07
C PRO A 40 -6.10 -0.43 10.49
N TYR A 41 -6.97 0.34 9.83
CA TYR A 41 -6.61 1.66 9.26
C TYR A 41 -6.06 2.62 10.32
N LEU A 42 -6.67 2.67 11.50
CA LEU A 42 -6.18 3.47 12.62
C LEU A 42 -4.76 3.07 13.00
N PHE A 43 -4.48 1.76 13.09
CA PHE A 43 -3.15 1.26 13.46
C PHE A 43 -2.09 1.46 12.36
N ILE A 44 -2.51 1.52 11.09
CA ILE A 44 -1.64 2.00 10.00
C ILE A 44 -1.25 3.46 10.24
N GLY A 45 -2.21 4.31 10.63
CA GLY A 45 -1.94 5.70 11.01
C GLY A 45 -0.98 5.81 12.20
N VAL A 46 -1.17 4.98 13.23
CA VAL A 46 -0.24 4.91 14.37
C VAL A 46 1.16 4.49 13.91
N ALA A 47 1.27 3.48 13.04
CA ALA A 47 2.55 3.07 12.49
C ALA A 47 3.22 4.20 11.69
N TYR A 48 2.46 4.97 10.91
CA TYR A 48 2.98 6.14 10.19
C TYR A 48 3.50 7.22 11.13
N LEU A 49 2.81 7.46 12.26
CA LEU A 49 3.29 8.39 13.29
C LEU A 49 4.60 7.89 13.90
N VAL A 50 4.65 6.61 14.31
CA VAL A 50 5.85 6.00 14.91
C VAL A 50 7.04 6.09 13.96
N TRP A 51 6.92 5.55 12.75
CA TRP A 51 8.05 5.47 11.83
C TRP A 51 8.38 6.82 11.18
N GLY A 52 7.35 7.62 10.84
CA GLY A 52 7.54 8.94 10.26
C GLY A 52 8.16 9.93 11.24
N VAL A 53 7.67 10.00 12.48
CA VAL A 53 8.17 10.94 13.47
C VAL A 53 9.44 10.42 14.14
N ILE A 54 9.41 9.22 14.73
CA ILE A 54 10.57 8.71 15.47
C ILE A 54 11.68 8.34 14.50
N GLY A 55 11.37 7.54 13.48
CA GLY A 55 12.36 7.15 12.47
C GLY A 55 12.94 8.34 11.71
N GLY A 56 12.08 9.28 11.29
CA GLY A 56 12.52 10.52 10.65
C GLY A 56 13.43 11.37 11.54
N SER A 57 13.07 11.54 12.82
CA SER A 57 13.87 12.31 13.78
C SER A 57 15.23 11.67 14.03
N LEU A 58 15.29 10.34 14.16
CA LEU A 58 16.55 9.62 14.33
C LEU A 58 17.45 9.74 13.09
N ALA A 59 16.85 9.68 11.89
CA ALA A 59 17.57 9.87 10.64
C ALA A 59 18.14 11.29 10.51
N MET A 60 17.33 12.32 10.82
CA MET A 60 17.80 13.72 10.86
C MET A 60 18.99 13.88 11.80
N LYS A 61 18.89 13.33 13.02
CA LYS A 61 19.98 13.36 13.99
C LYS A 61 21.23 12.64 13.47
N GLY A 62 21.08 11.46 12.86
CA GLY A 62 22.18 10.69 12.29
C GLY A 62 22.86 11.39 11.11
N MET A 63 22.12 12.23 10.38
CA MET A 63 22.63 13.02 9.25
C MET A 63 23.16 14.40 9.67
N GLY A 64 23.10 14.74 10.97
CA GLY A 64 23.55 16.03 11.50
C GLY A 64 22.65 17.22 11.13
N ASP A 65 21.36 16.96 10.83
CA ASP A 65 20.40 17.99 10.47
C ASP A 65 19.80 18.70 11.69
N SER A 66 19.28 19.90 11.49
CA SER A 66 18.60 20.69 12.52
C SER A 66 17.12 20.31 12.63
N PHE A 67 16.55 20.38 13.82
CA PHE A 67 15.09 20.26 14.04
C PHE A 67 14.34 21.59 13.85
N SER A 68 14.94 22.56 13.16
CA SER A 68 14.25 23.81 12.82
C SER A 68 13.44 23.61 11.54
N PHE A 69 12.17 23.98 11.59
CA PHE A 69 11.25 23.90 10.44
C PHE A 69 10.72 25.29 10.02
N ALA A 70 11.36 26.36 10.50
CA ALA A 70 11.01 27.75 10.18
C ALA A 70 11.86 28.30 9.02
N ASP A 71 11.48 29.48 8.52
CA ASP A 71 12.21 30.25 7.51
C ASP A 71 12.59 29.42 6.27
N ARG A 72 13.89 29.29 5.99
CA ARG A 72 14.43 28.50 4.87
C ARG A 72 14.11 27.01 4.95
N HIS A 73 13.75 26.48 6.13
CA HIS A 73 13.36 25.08 6.31
C HIS A 73 11.85 24.86 6.23
N PHE A 74 11.05 25.93 6.15
CA PHE A 74 9.59 25.84 6.02
C PHE A 74 9.12 24.98 4.83
N PRO A 75 9.79 24.98 3.66
CA PRO A 75 9.42 24.09 2.57
C PRO A 75 9.47 22.60 2.95
N ALA A 76 10.38 22.18 3.83
CA ALA A 76 10.46 20.79 4.29
C ALA A 76 9.20 20.41 5.08
N ALA A 77 8.73 21.28 5.98
CA ALA A 77 7.49 21.07 6.71
C ALA A 77 6.26 21.12 5.80
N LYS A 78 6.17 22.14 4.94
CA LYS A 78 5.01 22.34 4.04
C LYS A 78 4.85 21.16 3.06
N TRP A 79 5.91 20.81 2.33
CA TRP A 79 5.84 19.75 1.33
C TRP A 79 5.85 18.37 1.97
N GLY A 80 6.55 18.19 3.09
CA GLY A 80 6.49 16.96 3.89
C GLY A 80 5.07 16.67 4.38
N PHE A 81 4.40 17.68 4.94
CA PHE A 81 3.01 17.54 5.39
C PHE A 81 2.03 17.28 4.23
N LEU A 82 2.17 17.99 3.11
CA LEU A 82 1.33 17.76 1.94
C LEU A 82 1.53 16.35 1.37
N ALA A 83 2.79 15.90 1.22
CA ALA A 83 3.11 14.56 0.75
C ALA A 83 2.57 13.49 1.71
N GLY A 84 2.73 13.68 3.02
CA GLY A 84 2.17 12.79 4.05
C GLY A 84 0.64 12.73 3.99
N SER A 85 -0.01 13.86 3.76
CA SER A 85 -1.47 13.95 3.60
C SER A 85 -1.94 13.17 2.38
N LEU A 86 -1.27 13.31 1.22
CA LEU A 86 -1.56 12.54 0.02
C LEU A 86 -1.41 11.03 0.27
N GLY A 87 -0.37 10.62 1.01
CA GLY A 87 -0.19 9.23 1.43
C GLY A 87 -1.31 8.72 2.36
N ALA A 88 -1.74 9.54 3.33
CA ALA A 88 -2.82 9.19 4.25
C ALA A 88 -4.18 9.06 3.56
N PHE A 89 -4.49 9.97 2.63
CA PHE A 89 -5.68 9.87 1.78
C PHE A 89 -5.60 8.66 0.84
N GLY A 90 -4.42 8.36 0.29
CA GLY A 90 -4.18 7.14 -0.49
C GLY A 90 -4.45 5.86 0.32
N ALA A 91 -4.02 5.81 1.59
CA ALA A 91 -4.31 4.67 2.47
C ALA A 91 -5.81 4.55 2.80
N LEU A 92 -6.52 5.68 2.91
CA LEU A 92 -7.97 5.70 3.11
C LEU A 92 -8.71 5.14 1.89
N THR A 93 -8.39 5.63 0.69
CA THR A 93 -9.02 5.16 -0.55
C THR A 93 -8.66 3.71 -0.84
N LEU A 94 -7.43 3.27 -0.53
CA LEU A 94 -7.04 1.87 -0.58
C LEU A 94 -7.89 1.00 0.36
N THR A 95 -8.17 1.48 1.57
CA THR A 95 -9.04 0.78 2.53
C THR A 95 -10.42 0.55 1.92
N PHE A 96 -11.03 1.60 1.37
CA PHE A 96 -12.31 1.50 0.66
C PHE A 96 -12.23 0.61 -0.58
N ALA A 97 -11.17 0.69 -1.37
CA ALA A 97 -11.02 -0.12 -2.58
C ALA A 97 -11.02 -1.61 -2.25
N VAL A 98 -10.22 -2.03 -1.26
CA VAL A 98 -10.19 -3.44 -0.83
C VAL A 98 -11.50 -3.83 -0.16
N MET A 99 -12.16 -2.95 0.60
CA MET A 99 -13.50 -3.22 1.13
C MET A 99 -14.51 -3.59 0.04
N ASN A 100 -14.55 -2.78 -1.02
CA ASN A 100 -15.45 -3.00 -2.14
C ASN A 100 -15.04 -4.23 -2.97
N ALA A 101 -13.74 -4.47 -3.15
CA ALA A 101 -13.24 -5.67 -3.83
C ALA A 101 -13.59 -6.96 -3.08
N MET A 102 -13.52 -6.94 -1.74
CA MET A 102 -13.97 -8.07 -0.91
C MET A 102 -15.48 -8.29 -1.04
N ALA A 103 -16.28 -7.22 -1.04
CA ALA A 103 -17.73 -7.31 -1.25
C ALA A 103 -18.09 -7.87 -2.64
N ALA A 104 -17.29 -7.54 -3.67
CA ALA A 104 -17.41 -8.06 -5.02
C ALA A 104 -16.79 -9.46 -5.23
N LYS A 105 -16.30 -10.11 -4.15
CA LYS A 105 -15.60 -11.42 -4.20
C LYS A 105 -14.37 -11.47 -5.10
N SER A 106 -13.77 -10.32 -5.45
CA SER A 106 -12.53 -10.23 -6.22
C SER A 106 -11.28 -10.18 -5.34
N GLY A 107 -11.42 -9.77 -4.08
CA GLY A 107 -10.35 -9.77 -3.09
C GLY A 107 -9.23 -8.73 -3.34
N PRO A 108 -8.19 -8.70 -2.48
CA PRO A 108 -7.15 -7.66 -2.55
C PRO A 108 -6.24 -7.76 -3.78
N GLY A 109 -6.16 -8.94 -4.41
CA GLY A 109 -5.33 -9.18 -5.60
C GLY A 109 -5.78 -8.38 -6.83
N LEU A 110 -7.05 -7.97 -6.90
CA LEU A 110 -7.52 -7.01 -7.89
C LEU A 110 -6.95 -5.60 -7.64
N VAL A 111 -6.89 -5.18 -6.38
CA VAL A 111 -6.63 -3.79 -6.01
C VAL A 111 -5.14 -3.45 -6.09
N MET A 112 -4.26 -4.34 -5.62
CA MET A 112 -2.84 -4.04 -5.49
C MET A 112 -2.15 -3.71 -6.83
N PRO A 113 -2.32 -4.50 -7.91
CA PRO A 113 -1.71 -4.17 -9.20
C PRO A 113 -2.20 -2.83 -9.76
N ILE A 114 -3.51 -2.54 -9.62
CA ILE A 114 -4.11 -1.29 -10.09
C ILE A 114 -3.48 -0.09 -9.36
N VAL A 115 -3.36 -0.17 -8.03
CA VAL A 115 -2.83 0.94 -7.23
C VAL A 115 -1.36 1.18 -7.54
N PHE A 116 -0.51 0.15 -7.48
CA PHE A 116 0.93 0.33 -7.67
C PHE A 116 1.30 0.61 -9.14
N GLY A 117 0.69 -0.10 -10.08
CA GLY A 117 0.91 0.16 -11.50
C GLY A 117 0.34 1.51 -11.93
N GLY A 118 -0.87 1.85 -11.48
CA GLY A 118 -1.50 3.14 -11.76
C GLY A 118 -0.74 4.33 -11.20
N ALA A 119 -0.17 4.21 -9.99
CA ALA A 119 0.63 5.28 -9.38
C ALA A 119 1.84 5.68 -10.23
N VAL A 120 2.50 4.71 -10.86
CA VAL A 120 3.64 4.97 -11.78
C VAL A 120 3.17 5.78 -12.99
N THR A 121 2.06 5.39 -13.61
CA THR A 121 1.46 6.10 -14.74
C THR A 121 1.05 7.53 -14.37
N VAL A 122 0.37 7.72 -13.23
CA VAL A 122 -0.03 9.04 -12.72
C VAL A 122 1.20 9.92 -12.48
N THR A 123 2.27 9.36 -11.91
CA THR A 123 3.53 10.08 -11.70
C THR A 123 4.13 10.52 -13.03
N ALA A 124 4.23 9.63 -14.02
CA ALA A 124 4.77 9.95 -15.34
C ALA A 124 3.99 11.09 -16.03
N ILE A 125 2.65 11.03 -16.02
CA ILE A 125 1.80 12.08 -16.57
C ILE A 125 1.98 13.39 -15.81
N THR A 126 1.98 13.34 -14.47
CA THR A 126 2.15 14.54 -13.63
C THR A 126 3.47 15.23 -13.92
N GLN A 127 4.56 14.47 -14.00
CA GLN A 127 5.90 15.01 -14.32
C GLN A 127 5.94 15.59 -15.73
N TYR A 128 5.37 14.90 -16.72
CA TYR A 128 5.26 15.43 -18.08
C TYR A 128 4.52 16.77 -18.09
N LEU A 129 3.36 16.86 -17.44
CA LEU A 129 2.57 18.09 -17.38
C LEU A 129 3.31 19.23 -16.66
N MET A 130 4.00 18.93 -15.56
CA MET A 130 4.79 19.91 -14.81
C MET A 130 5.93 20.50 -15.64
N PHE A 131 6.62 19.67 -16.44
CA PHE A 131 7.77 20.11 -17.23
C PHE A 131 7.44 20.48 -18.67
N ARG A 132 6.19 20.34 -19.11
CA ARG A 132 5.76 20.67 -20.48
C ARG A 132 6.07 22.12 -20.84
N ALA A 133 5.83 23.06 -19.92
CA ALA A 133 6.12 24.49 -20.12
C ALA A 133 7.64 24.78 -20.23
N ALA A 134 8.48 23.89 -19.73
CA ALA A 134 9.94 23.95 -19.84
C ALA A 134 10.48 23.21 -21.08
N GLY A 135 9.60 22.79 -22.00
CA GLY A 135 9.98 22.12 -23.25
C GLY A 135 10.03 20.60 -23.18
N ALA A 136 9.49 19.97 -22.13
CA ALA A 136 9.37 18.51 -22.11
C ALA A 136 8.41 18.03 -23.20
N GLU A 137 8.90 17.20 -24.12
CA GLU A 137 8.11 16.58 -25.17
C GLU A 137 7.59 15.20 -24.75
N PHE A 138 6.42 14.84 -25.28
CA PHE A 138 5.86 13.51 -25.05
C PHE A 138 6.66 12.47 -25.84
N LYS A 139 7.40 11.63 -25.12
CA LYS A 139 8.11 10.49 -25.69
C LYS A 139 7.18 9.32 -25.91
N TRP A 140 7.13 8.78 -27.14
CA TRP A 140 6.26 7.64 -27.45
C TRP A 140 6.63 6.41 -26.62
N GLU A 141 7.90 6.24 -26.24
CA GLU A 141 8.37 5.18 -25.35
C GLU A 141 7.70 5.24 -23.98
N MET A 142 7.43 6.46 -23.47
CA MET A 142 6.68 6.66 -22.24
C MET A 142 5.25 6.14 -22.40
N GLY A 143 4.60 6.44 -23.53
CA GLY A 143 3.27 5.94 -23.86
C GLY A 143 3.21 4.41 -23.95
N VAL A 144 4.20 3.79 -24.60
CA VAL A 144 4.32 2.32 -24.67
C VAL A 144 4.51 1.73 -23.27
N GLY A 145 5.36 2.34 -22.44
CA GLY A 145 5.54 1.93 -21.05
C GLY A 145 4.22 1.94 -20.27
N MET A 146 3.39 2.97 -20.43
CA MET A 146 2.07 3.05 -19.80
C MET A 146 1.13 1.93 -20.29
N ILE A 147 1.13 1.61 -21.58
CA ILE A 147 0.32 0.51 -22.14
C ILE A 147 0.77 -0.83 -21.57
N LEU A 148 2.08 -1.08 -21.51
CA LEU A 148 2.64 -2.30 -20.93
C LEU A 148 2.31 -2.43 -19.44
N ILE A 149 2.29 -1.33 -18.69
CA ILE A 149 1.83 -1.30 -17.31
C ILE A 149 0.36 -1.72 -17.24
N VAL A 150 -0.52 -1.17 -18.07
CA VAL A 150 -1.95 -1.56 -18.09
C VAL A 150 -2.13 -3.05 -18.39
N ILE A 151 -1.39 -3.57 -19.37
CA ILE A 151 -1.40 -5.01 -19.69
C ILE A 151 -0.92 -5.82 -18.49
N GLY A 152 0.19 -5.42 -17.87
CA GLY A 152 0.75 -6.05 -16.68
C GLY A 152 -0.24 -6.05 -15.50
N ILE A 153 -0.94 -4.93 -15.25
CA ILE A 153 -1.98 -4.82 -14.23
C ILE A 153 -3.07 -5.87 -14.48
N VAL A 154 -3.60 -5.94 -15.71
CA VAL A 154 -4.67 -6.89 -16.06
C VAL A 154 -4.20 -8.33 -15.90
N MET A 155 -3.00 -8.66 -16.38
CA MET A 155 -2.44 -10.00 -16.26
C MET A 155 -2.23 -10.39 -14.81
N VAL A 156 -1.56 -9.55 -14.01
CA VAL A 156 -1.30 -9.84 -12.59
C VAL A 156 -2.61 -9.94 -11.83
N ALA A 157 -3.54 -9.00 -12.01
CA ALA A 157 -4.84 -9.05 -11.33
C ALA A 157 -5.67 -10.29 -11.71
N LYS A 158 -5.56 -10.79 -12.96
CA LYS A 158 -6.30 -11.98 -13.41
C LYS A 158 -5.68 -13.29 -12.92
N TYR A 159 -4.34 -13.38 -12.91
CA TYR A 159 -3.62 -14.63 -12.68
C TYR A 159 -3.04 -14.77 -11.27
N THR A 160 -3.04 -13.71 -10.45
CA THR A 160 -2.67 -13.83 -9.03
C THR A 160 -3.69 -14.72 -8.31
N PRO A 161 -3.27 -15.76 -7.56
CA PRO A 161 -4.18 -16.55 -6.75
C PRO A 161 -4.81 -15.68 -5.66
N HIS A 162 -6.14 -15.60 -5.65
CA HIS A 162 -6.88 -14.88 -4.62
C HIS A 162 -7.22 -15.88 -3.52
N GLY A 163 -6.87 -15.58 -2.26
CA GLY A 163 -6.98 -16.47 -1.10
C GLY A 163 -8.40 -16.92 -0.69
N GLY A 164 -9.36 -17.01 -1.61
CA GLY A 164 -10.66 -17.66 -1.42
C GLY A 164 -10.60 -19.20 -1.41
N HIS A 165 -9.42 -19.80 -1.57
CA HIS A 165 -9.19 -21.22 -1.34
C HIS A 165 -8.42 -21.43 -0.03
N ALA A 166 -9.00 -20.99 1.09
CA ALA A 166 -8.75 -21.72 2.32
C ALA A 166 -9.35 -23.13 2.10
N PRO A 167 -8.60 -24.22 2.33
CA PRO A 167 -9.17 -25.56 2.30
C PRO A 167 -10.40 -25.57 3.20
N ALA A 168 -11.51 -26.13 2.72
CA ALA A 168 -12.70 -26.31 3.52
C ALA A 168 -12.31 -26.97 4.83
N LYS A 169 -12.49 -26.27 5.95
CA LYS A 169 -12.29 -26.84 7.28
C LYS A 169 -13.18 -28.08 7.35
N PRO A 170 -12.64 -29.29 7.63
CA PRO A 170 -13.47 -30.48 7.77
C PRO A 170 -14.59 -30.20 8.77
N PRO A 171 -15.84 -30.64 8.52
CA PRO A 171 -16.92 -30.46 9.47
C PRO A 171 -16.47 -31.00 10.82
N ALA A 172 -16.52 -30.16 11.85
CA ALA A 172 -16.29 -30.62 13.21
C ALA A 172 -17.30 -31.74 13.48
N ALA A 173 -16.79 -32.94 13.78
CA ALA A 173 -17.62 -34.06 14.18
C ALA A 173 -18.49 -33.61 15.35
N VAL A 174 -19.80 -33.72 15.18
CA VAL A 174 -20.79 -33.47 16.22
C VAL A 174 -20.46 -34.42 17.37
N ALA A 175 -20.03 -33.89 18.50
CA ALA A 175 -19.93 -34.66 19.73
C ALA A 175 -21.34 -35.14 20.07
N SER A 176 -21.58 -36.44 19.91
CA SER A 176 -22.79 -37.09 20.39
C SER A 176 -22.86 -36.91 21.90
N VAL A 177 -23.81 -36.10 22.35
CA VAL A 177 -24.23 -36.08 23.75
C VAL A 177 -24.91 -37.42 24.01
N SER A 178 -24.17 -38.36 24.60
CA SER A 178 -24.77 -39.52 25.23
C SER A 178 -25.40 -39.06 26.53
N THR A 179 -26.71 -38.91 26.53
CA THR A 179 -27.53 -38.82 27.74
C THR A 179 -27.41 -40.15 28.48
N GLU A 180 -26.52 -40.23 29.47
CA GLU A 180 -26.60 -41.27 30.49
C GLU A 180 -27.78 -40.95 31.40
N ALA A 181 -28.79 -41.81 31.33
CA ALA A 181 -29.93 -41.83 32.23
C ALA A 181 -29.44 -42.20 33.64
N HIS A 182 -29.74 -41.35 34.62
CA HIS A 182 -29.69 -41.73 36.03
C HIS A 182 -30.79 -42.75 36.32
N GLN A 183 -30.38 -43.96 36.71
CA GLN A 183 -31.14 -44.83 37.61
C GLN A 183 -30.64 -44.60 39.04
#